data_AF-A0AA41S808-F1
#
_entry.id   AF-A0AA41S808-F1
#
_cell.length_a   1.000
_cell.length_b   1.000
_cell.length_c   1.000
_cell.angle_alpha   90.00
_cell.angle_beta   90.00
_cell.angle_gamma   90.00
#
_symmetry.space_group_name_H-M   'P 1'
#
loop_
_entity.id
_entity.type
_entity.pdbx_description
1 polymer ?
#
loop_
_entity_poly.entity_id
_entity_poly.type
_entity_poly.pdbx_seq_one_letter_code
_entity_poly.pdbx_strand_id
1 'polypeptide(L)'
;MMHLVSSEDIDVREAALRGLLELAKDEQSKTSSSSVASTDNEKLKQILKDRVTAIDAMPKEELGAIMEERQLIDLLWSVCYNEPSSLREKGLLDLPGEDAPPPDVASSLFQPSLRALAADAKSAAEKKKDKKEEPPLLLGLGPPSSHNG
;
A
#
# COMPACT_ATOMS: atom_id res chain seq x y z
N MET A 1 -20.43 -21.32 -10.16
CA MET A 1 -19.47 -20.22 -9.89
C MET A 1 -19.97 -18.90 -10.45
N MET A 2 -20.36 -18.80 -11.73
CA MET A 2 -20.81 -17.53 -12.32
C MET A 2 -21.93 -16.81 -11.56
N HIS A 3 -22.96 -17.52 -11.10
CA HIS A 3 -24.05 -16.89 -10.33
C HIS A 3 -23.60 -16.33 -8.97
N LEU A 4 -22.53 -16.88 -8.38
CA LEU A 4 -21.99 -16.42 -7.09
C LEU A 4 -21.22 -15.11 -7.24
N VAL A 5 -20.67 -14.83 -8.43
CA VAL A 5 -20.02 -13.54 -8.73
C VAL A 5 -21.04 -12.39 -8.74
N SER A 6 -22.31 -12.69 -8.98
CA SER A 6 -23.42 -11.73 -8.91
C SER A 6 -24.10 -11.68 -7.54
N SER A 7 -23.53 -12.34 -6.51
CA SER A 7 -24.06 -12.28 -5.14
C SER A 7 -24.06 -10.86 -4.60
N GLU A 8 -24.96 -10.50 -3.68
CA GLU A 8 -24.91 -9.22 -2.95
C GLU A 8 -23.90 -9.26 -1.80
N ASP A 9 -23.60 -10.45 -1.30
CA ASP A 9 -22.61 -10.69 -0.26
C ASP A 9 -21.18 -10.55 -0.81
N ILE A 10 -20.39 -9.65 -0.18
CA ILE A 10 -19.01 -9.33 -0.57
C ILE A 10 -18.12 -10.56 -0.44
N ASP A 11 -18.16 -11.26 0.69
CA ASP A 11 -17.29 -12.41 0.96
C ASP A 11 -17.58 -13.55 -0.03
N VAL A 12 -18.86 -13.81 -0.32
CA VAL A 12 -19.27 -14.81 -1.31
C VAL A 12 -18.80 -14.43 -2.72
N ARG A 13 -18.95 -13.15 -3.11
CA ARG A 13 -18.48 -12.68 -4.41
C ARG A 13 -16.97 -12.80 -4.52
N GLU A 14 -16.22 -12.38 -3.52
CA GLU A 14 -14.76 -12.44 -3.53
C GLU A 14 -14.26 -13.88 -3.61
N ALA A 15 -14.83 -14.78 -2.82
CA ALA A 15 -14.49 -16.19 -2.88
C ALA A 15 -14.78 -16.78 -4.28
N ALA A 16 -15.91 -16.39 -4.89
CA ALA A 16 -16.26 -16.82 -6.24
C ALA A 16 -15.29 -16.26 -7.31
N LEU A 17 -14.92 -14.98 -7.22
CA LEU A 17 -13.94 -14.34 -8.10
C LEU A 17 -12.57 -14.98 -8.00
N ARG A 18 -12.09 -15.27 -6.77
CA ARG A 18 -10.83 -15.99 -6.53
C ARG A 18 -10.84 -17.37 -7.16
N GLY A 19 -11.91 -18.13 -6.94
CA GLY A 19 -12.04 -19.46 -7.52
C GLY A 19 -12.09 -19.42 -9.06
N LEU A 20 -12.75 -18.43 -9.66
CA LEU A 20 -12.74 -18.26 -11.13
C LEU A 20 -11.36 -17.88 -11.66
N LEU A 21 -10.62 -17.05 -10.94
CA LEU A 21 -9.26 -16.67 -11.32
C LEU A 21 -8.31 -17.86 -11.32
N GLU A 22 -8.42 -18.73 -10.31
CA GLU A 22 -7.64 -19.96 -10.24
C GLU A 22 -7.94 -20.89 -11.42
N LEU A 23 -9.22 -21.09 -11.74
CA LEU A 23 -9.64 -21.85 -12.92
C LEU A 23 -9.13 -21.22 -14.22
N ALA A 24 -9.22 -19.90 -14.37
CA ALA A 24 -8.76 -19.21 -15.57
C ALA A 24 -7.24 -19.35 -15.79
N LYS A 25 -6.45 -19.29 -14.71
CA LYS A 25 -4.99 -19.49 -14.75
C LYS A 25 -4.61 -20.94 -15.07
N ASP A 26 -5.30 -21.90 -14.45
CA ASP A 26 -5.08 -23.32 -14.70
C ASP A 26 -5.37 -23.68 -16.16
N GLU A 27 -6.47 -23.17 -16.74
CA GLU A 27 -6.81 -23.34 -18.15
C GLU A 27 -5.76 -22.72 -19.10
N GLN A 28 -5.26 -21.53 -18.76
CA GLN A 28 -4.19 -20.86 -19.53
C GLN A 28 -2.88 -21.66 -19.51
N SER A 29 -2.62 -22.43 -18.46
CA SER A 29 -1.44 -23.30 -18.36
C SER A 29 -1.59 -24.61 -19.16
N LYS A 30 -2.83 -25.08 -19.35
CA LYS A 30 -3.13 -26.40 -19.92
C LYS A 30 -3.34 -26.40 -21.43
N THR A 31 -3.66 -25.27 -22.05
CA THR A 31 -3.98 -25.23 -23.49
C THR A 31 -3.54 -23.94 -24.18
N SER A 32 -2.81 -24.06 -25.31
CA SER A 32 -2.58 -22.95 -26.27
C SER A 32 -3.84 -22.55 -27.06
N SER A 33 -4.97 -23.23 -26.81
CA SER A 33 -6.28 -22.95 -27.41
C SER A 33 -7.33 -23.00 -26.30
N SER A 34 -7.38 -21.92 -25.50
CA SER A 34 -8.40 -21.73 -24.47
C SER A 34 -9.77 -21.62 -25.13
N SER A 35 -10.64 -22.60 -24.88
CA SER A 35 -12.07 -22.50 -25.12
C SER A 35 -12.77 -22.82 -23.82
N VAL A 36 -12.62 -21.92 -22.83
CA VAL A 36 -13.73 -21.67 -21.93
C VAL A 36 -14.95 -21.49 -22.82
N ALA A 37 -15.96 -22.36 -22.72
CA ALA A 37 -17.08 -22.41 -23.66
C ALA A 37 -17.52 -20.98 -23.98
N SER A 38 -17.42 -20.52 -25.23
CA SER A 38 -17.43 -19.08 -25.56
C SER A 38 -18.62 -18.33 -24.95
N THR A 39 -19.74 -19.03 -24.78
CA THR A 39 -20.94 -18.56 -24.08
C THR A 39 -20.70 -18.15 -22.62
N ASP A 40 -19.93 -18.92 -21.87
CA ASP A 40 -19.64 -18.68 -20.46
C ASP A 40 -18.63 -17.55 -20.26
N ASN A 41 -17.72 -17.37 -21.23
CA ASN A 41 -16.79 -16.24 -21.26
C ASN A 41 -17.50 -14.90 -21.53
N GLU A 42 -18.45 -14.88 -22.46
CA GLU A 42 -19.27 -13.68 -22.74
C GLU A 42 -20.17 -13.32 -21.54
N LYS A 43 -20.78 -14.33 -20.90
CA LYS A 43 -21.55 -14.11 -19.66
C LYS A 43 -20.68 -13.57 -18.53
N LEU A 44 -19.49 -14.13 -18.33
CA LEU A 44 -18.55 -13.62 -17.34
C LEU A 44 -18.16 -12.17 -17.65
N LYS A 45 -17.91 -11.86 -18.92
CA LYS A 45 -17.59 -10.49 -19.35
C LYS A 45 -18.71 -9.51 -18.99
N GLN A 46 -19.96 -9.90 -19.22
CA GLN A 46 -21.11 -9.08 -18.87
C GLN A 46 -21.22 -8.86 -17.36
N ILE A 47 -21.11 -9.94 -16.57
CA ILE A 47 -21.17 -9.85 -15.10
C ILE A 47 -20.08 -8.91 -14.56
N LEU A 48 -18.85 -9.02 -15.07
CA LEU A 48 -17.75 -8.15 -14.65
C LEU A 48 -18.01 -6.68 -15.04
N LYS A 49 -18.55 -6.41 -16.24
CA LYS A 49 -18.94 -5.04 -16.65
C LYS A 49 -20.01 -4.45 -15.75
N ASP A 50 -21.05 -5.21 -15.45
CA ASP A 50 -22.14 -4.79 -14.58
C ASP A 50 -21.59 -4.49 -13.18
N ARG A 51 -20.67 -5.32 -12.69
CA ARG A 51 -20.03 -5.09 -11.39
C ARG A 51 -19.13 -3.86 -11.38
N VAL A 52 -18.33 -3.64 -12.42
CA VAL A 52 -17.52 -2.40 -12.55
C VAL A 52 -18.41 -1.17 -12.57
N THR A 53 -19.59 -1.24 -13.20
CA THR A 53 -20.57 -0.15 -13.20
C THR A 53 -21.17 0.07 -11.81
N ALA A 54 -21.44 -1.00 -11.06
CA ALA A 54 -21.89 -0.89 -9.68
C ALA A 54 -20.83 -0.28 -8.75
N ILE A 55 -19.55 -0.65 -8.93
CA ILE A 55 -18.42 -0.07 -8.18
C ILE A 55 -18.26 1.42 -8.50
N ASP A 56 -18.42 1.83 -9.76
CA ASP A 56 -18.35 3.23 -10.18
C ASP A 56 -19.45 4.11 -9.53
N ALA A 57 -20.59 3.49 -9.21
CA ALA A 57 -21.69 4.15 -8.51
C ALA A 57 -21.54 4.15 -6.97
N MET A 58 -20.58 3.40 -6.42
CA MET A 58 -20.36 3.32 -4.97
C MET A 58 -19.63 4.56 -4.44
N PRO A 59 -19.96 5.02 -3.22
CA PRO A 59 -19.28 6.13 -2.57
C PRO A 59 -17.86 5.71 -2.15
N LYS A 60 -16.94 6.67 -2.04
CA LYS A 60 -15.51 6.39 -1.79
C LYS A 60 -15.26 5.68 -0.46
N GLU A 61 -16.12 5.91 0.51
CA GLU A 61 -16.10 5.30 1.83
C GLU A 61 -16.35 3.79 1.77
N GLU A 62 -17.15 3.32 0.79
CA GLU A 62 -17.44 1.91 0.59
C GLU A 62 -16.39 1.22 -0.29
N LEU A 63 -15.66 1.97 -1.13
CA LEU A 63 -14.62 1.41 -2.00
C LEU A 63 -13.49 0.74 -1.19
N GLY A 64 -13.17 1.25 0.00
CA GLY A 64 -12.18 0.65 0.89
C GLY A 64 -12.56 -0.76 1.36
N ALA A 65 -13.85 -1.02 1.59
CA ALA A 65 -14.35 -2.32 2.04
C ALA A 65 -14.32 -3.41 0.95
N ILE A 66 -14.12 -3.04 -0.31
CA ILE A 66 -14.10 -3.94 -1.47
C ILE A 66 -12.78 -3.86 -2.23
N MET A 67 -11.69 -3.51 -1.56
CA MET A 67 -10.37 -3.38 -2.18
C MET A 67 -9.93 -4.68 -2.86
N GLU A 68 -10.08 -5.81 -2.17
CA GLU A 68 -9.76 -7.14 -2.68
C GLU A 68 -10.61 -7.49 -3.88
N GLU A 69 -11.93 -7.27 -3.81
CA GLU A 69 -12.84 -7.44 -4.96
C GLU A 69 -12.38 -6.64 -6.18
N ARG A 70 -12.03 -5.36 -6.01
CA ARG A 70 -11.56 -4.48 -7.10
C ARG A 70 -10.30 -5.04 -7.77
N GLN A 71 -9.33 -5.50 -6.96
CA GLN A 71 -8.09 -6.11 -7.47
C GLN A 71 -8.35 -7.43 -8.20
N LEU A 72 -9.24 -8.27 -7.66
CA LEU A 72 -9.61 -9.55 -8.27
C LEU A 72 -10.30 -9.36 -9.63
N ILE A 73 -11.19 -8.37 -9.75
CA ILE A 73 -11.85 -8.04 -11.02
C ILE A 73 -10.82 -7.63 -12.07
N ASP A 74 -9.88 -6.74 -11.71
CA ASP A 74 -8.83 -6.30 -12.64
C ASP A 74 -7.94 -7.46 -13.08
N LEU A 75 -7.50 -8.26 -12.12
CA LEU A 75 -6.63 -9.41 -12.39
C LEU A 75 -7.36 -10.45 -13.24
N LEU A 76 -8.61 -10.78 -12.93
CA LEU A 76 -9.42 -11.70 -13.71
C LEU A 76 -9.66 -11.20 -15.14
N TRP A 77 -9.91 -9.90 -15.31
CA TRP A 77 -10.05 -9.29 -16.62
C TRP A 77 -8.78 -9.44 -17.46
N SER A 78 -7.61 -9.18 -16.84
CA SER A 78 -6.32 -9.33 -17.53
C SER A 78 -6.04 -10.78 -17.95
N VAL A 79 -6.36 -11.76 -17.10
CA VAL A 79 -6.15 -13.19 -17.38
C VAL A 79 -7.10 -13.68 -18.46
N CYS A 80 -8.38 -13.30 -18.40
CA CYS A 80 -9.40 -13.80 -19.32
C CYS A 80 -9.40 -13.10 -20.68
N TYR A 81 -9.03 -11.82 -20.75
CA TYR A 81 -9.19 -10.99 -21.95
C TYR A 81 -7.89 -10.35 -22.46
N ASN A 82 -6.77 -10.47 -21.74
CA ASN A 82 -5.49 -9.84 -22.07
C ASN A 82 -5.57 -8.31 -22.22
N GLU A 83 -6.49 -7.68 -21.50
CA GLU A 83 -6.73 -6.22 -21.50
C GLU A 83 -6.73 -5.69 -20.06
N PRO A 84 -6.44 -4.39 -19.84
CA PRO A 84 -6.68 -3.76 -18.54
C PRO A 84 -8.20 -3.57 -18.31
N SER A 85 -8.64 -3.67 -17.06
CA SER A 85 -10.04 -3.39 -16.72
C SER A 85 -10.32 -1.87 -16.73
N SER A 86 -11.58 -1.48 -16.95
CA SER A 86 -12.01 -0.08 -16.84
C SER A 86 -11.83 0.50 -15.43
N LEU A 87 -11.59 -0.32 -14.40
CA LEU A 87 -11.27 0.17 -13.05
C LEU A 87 -9.94 0.94 -13.03
N ARG A 88 -8.95 0.51 -13.83
CA ARG A 88 -7.67 1.21 -13.99
C ARG A 88 -7.84 2.59 -14.59
N GLU A 89 -8.59 2.68 -15.67
CA GLU A 89 -8.84 3.93 -16.38
C GLU A 89 -9.56 4.95 -15.50
N LYS A 90 -10.48 4.49 -14.66
CA LYS A 90 -11.25 5.34 -13.74
C LYS A 90 -10.50 5.69 -12.45
N GLY A 91 -9.28 5.19 -12.26
CA GLY A 91 -8.53 5.39 -11.02
C GLY A 91 -9.20 4.78 -9.79
N LEU A 92 -9.97 3.70 -9.98
CA LEU A 92 -10.72 3.03 -8.93
C LEU A 92 -9.96 1.87 -8.29
N LEU A 93 -8.74 1.54 -8.70
CA LEU A 93 -7.94 0.49 -8.05
C LEU A 93 -7.20 0.98 -6.81
N ASP A 94 -6.48 2.08 -6.91
CA ASP A 94 -5.64 2.60 -5.83
C ASP A 94 -6.29 3.85 -5.22
N LEU A 95 -6.88 3.71 -4.04
CA LEU A 95 -7.45 4.87 -3.34
C LEU A 95 -6.31 5.70 -2.73
N PRO A 96 -6.25 7.02 -2.99
CA PRO A 96 -5.23 7.86 -2.40
C PRO A 96 -5.43 7.95 -0.88
N GLY A 97 -4.43 7.51 -0.11
CA GLY A 97 -4.42 7.59 1.36
C GLY A 97 -4.44 6.25 2.09
N GLU A 98 -4.66 5.13 1.40
CA GLU A 98 -4.71 3.79 2.03
C GLU A 98 -3.35 3.32 2.58
N ASP A 99 -2.25 3.68 1.90
CA ASP A 99 -0.85 3.40 2.31
C ASP A 99 -0.10 4.66 2.77
N ALA A 100 -0.84 5.76 3.03
CA ALA A 100 -0.19 6.95 3.57
C ALA A 100 0.27 6.67 5.00
N PRO A 101 1.55 6.91 5.34
CA PRO A 101 1.99 6.78 6.72
C PRO A 101 1.14 7.68 7.61
N PRO A 102 0.73 7.21 8.80
CA PRO A 102 -0.06 8.03 9.71
C PRO A 102 0.71 9.32 10.01
N PRO A 103 0.01 10.47 10.13
CA PRO A 103 0.68 11.72 10.47
C PRO A 103 1.45 11.53 11.79
N ASP A 104 2.73 11.88 11.79
CA ASP A 104 3.58 11.81 12.98
C ASP A 104 3.14 12.90 13.97
N VAL A 105 2.12 12.57 14.75
CA VAL A 105 1.59 13.43 15.81
C VAL A 105 2.54 13.48 17.01
N ALA A 106 3.35 12.44 17.22
CA ALA A 106 4.23 12.33 18.38
C ALA A 106 5.42 13.29 18.30
N SER A 107 6.02 13.51 17.13
CA SER A 107 7.14 14.45 17.02
C SER A 107 6.75 15.91 17.31
N SER A 108 5.48 16.29 17.10
CA SER A 108 4.99 17.62 17.47
C SER A 108 4.81 17.82 18.97
N LEU A 109 4.44 16.77 19.72
CA LEU A 109 4.26 16.82 21.18
C LEU A 109 5.56 16.54 21.94
N PHE A 110 6.43 15.72 21.37
CA PHE A 110 7.64 15.21 22.01
C PHE A 110 8.90 15.65 21.26
N GLN A 111 8.96 16.91 20.82
CA GLN A 111 10.26 17.47 20.45
C GLN A 111 11.19 17.33 21.67
N PRO A 112 12.27 16.54 21.57
CA PRO A 112 13.13 16.31 22.71
C PRO A 112 13.71 17.64 23.17
N SER A 113 13.57 17.94 24.46
CA SER A 113 14.05 19.15 25.13
C SER A 113 15.53 19.44 24.85
N LEU A 114 16.27 18.41 24.45
CA LEU A 114 17.66 18.47 23.98
C LEU A 114 17.87 19.41 22.79
N ARG A 115 16.89 19.57 21.88
CA ARG A 115 16.97 20.54 20.77
C ARG A 115 16.56 21.96 21.20
N ALA A 116 15.63 22.09 22.15
CA ALA A 116 15.22 23.38 22.69
C ALA A 116 16.37 24.05 23.46
N LEU A 117 17.05 23.30 24.34
CA LEU A 117 18.17 23.82 25.12
C LEU A 117 19.41 24.16 24.26
N ALA A 118 19.63 23.45 23.16
CA ALA A 118 20.71 23.76 22.22
C ALA A 118 20.47 25.04 21.40
N ALA A 119 19.20 25.42 21.18
CA ALA A 119 18.85 26.68 20.50
C ALA A 119 19.05 27.89 21.44
N ASP A 120 18.72 27.76 22.72
CA ASP A 120 18.98 28.79 23.73
C ASP A 120 20.49 29.04 23.94
N ALA A 121 21.32 28.00 23.84
CA ALA A 121 22.78 28.12 23.93
C ALA A 121 23.41 28.96 22.79
N LYS A 122 22.79 29.00 21.60
CA LYS A 122 23.24 29.88 20.50
C LYS A 122 22.91 31.35 20.75
N SER A 123 21.85 31.67 21.51
CA SER A 123 21.54 33.05 21.90
C SER A 123 22.44 33.58 23.03
N ALA A 124 22.99 32.67 23.86
CA ALA A 124 23.93 33.01 24.93
C ALA A 124 25.38 33.25 24.42
N ALA A 125 25.72 32.75 23.23
CA ALA A 125 27.09 32.80 22.70
C ALA A 125 27.52 34.19 22.19
N GLU A 126 26.62 35.17 22.03
CA GLU A 126 26.98 36.52 21.55
C GLU A 126 27.29 37.54 22.65
N LYS A 127 27.23 37.17 23.95
CA LYS A 127 27.62 38.09 25.02
C LYS A 127 28.35 37.39 26.17
N LYS A 128 29.67 37.29 26.08
CA LYS A 128 30.62 38.01 26.98
C LYS A 128 32.05 37.47 26.87
N LYS A 129 32.93 38.45 26.73
CA LYS A 129 34.39 38.42 26.88
C LYS A 129 34.81 38.06 28.32
N ASP A 130 35.95 37.38 28.44
CA ASP A 130 36.87 37.33 29.59
C ASP A 130 36.39 36.70 30.92
N LYS A 131 36.77 35.44 31.18
CA LYS A 131 37.75 35.08 32.22
C LYS A 131 38.02 33.57 32.29
N LYS A 132 39.28 33.28 32.59
CA LYS A 132 39.97 31.99 32.74
C LYS A 132 39.50 31.24 33.99
N GLU A 133 38.93 30.05 33.83
CA GLU A 133 39.00 28.92 34.79
C GLU A 133 38.98 27.61 33.98
N GLU A 134 39.92 26.72 34.29
CA GLU A 134 40.13 25.44 33.61
C GLU A 134 38.97 24.46 33.88
N PRO A 135 38.46 23.76 32.86
CA PRO A 135 37.51 22.66 33.08
C PRO A 135 38.24 21.49 33.74
N PRO A 136 37.61 20.76 34.69
CA PRO A 136 38.23 19.56 35.22
C PRO A 136 38.39 18.54 34.08
N LEU A 137 39.65 18.25 33.74
CA LEU A 137 40.04 17.26 32.76
C LEU A 137 39.59 15.88 33.25
N LEU A 138 38.45 15.39 32.73
CA LEU A 138 38.05 14.01 32.93
C LEU A 138 39.03 13.10 32.17
N LEU A 139 39.85 12.44 32.99
CA LEU A 139 40.82 11.40 32.69
C LEU A 139 40.26 10.32 31.75
N GLY A 140 41.04 9.95 30.72
CA GLY A 140 41.00 8.60 30.15
C GLY A 140 40.85 8.47 28.63
N LEU A 141 41.71 9.13 27.83
CA LEU A 141 42.08 8.57 26.52
C LEU A 141 43.02 7.37 26.76
N GLY A 142 42.51 6.15 26.61
CA GLY A 142 43.33 4.95 26.47
C GLY A 142 43.93 4.87 25.05
N PRO A 143 45.21 4.49 24.89
CA PRO A 143 46.04 4.88 23.74
C PRO A 143 45.85 4.07 22.44
N PRO A 144 46.38 4.58 21.31
CA PRO A 144 46.38 3.91 20.01
C PRO A 144 47.51 2.88 19.83
N SER A 145 47.19 1.81 19.08
CA SER A 145 47.97 0.98 18.13
C SER A 145 49.46 0.64 18.38
N SER A 146 49.78 -0.67 18.32
CA SER A 146 50.61 -1.30 17.25
C SER A 146 51.63 -2.37 17.73
N HIS A 147 51.75 -3.45 16.93
CA HIS A 147 52.98 -4.17 16.52
C HIS A 147 53.35 -5.57 17.08
N ASN A 148 53.33 -6.54 16.13
CA ASN A 148 54.19 -7.71 15.84
C ASN A 148 54.51 -8.82 16.85
N GLY A 149 54.54 -10.05 16.31
CA GLY A 149 55.35 -11.18 16.79
C GLY A 149 54.64 -12.51 16.70
#